data_AF-A0A8B3LHE9-F1
#
_entry.id   AF-A0A8B3LHE9-F1
#
_cell.length_a   1.000
_cell.length_b   1.000
_cell.length_c   1.000
_cell.angle_alpha   90.00
_cell.angle_beta   90.00
_cell.angle_gamma   90.00
#
_symmetry.space_group_name_H-M   'P 1'
#
loop_
_entity.id
_entity.type
_entity.pdbx_description
1 polymer ?
#
loop_
_entity_poly.entity_id
_entity_poly.type
_entity_poly.pdbx_seq_one_letter_code
_entity_poly.pdbx_strand_id
1 'polypeptide(L)' 'EPGSEILLAHDTDDVVAALALPAGELDAIKTRARQRVLDEHTSGRRAAELDQILNDAFQRSPGEPMMEAV' A
#
# COMPACT_ATOMS: atom_id res chain seq x y z
N GLU A 1 2.19 -4.13 -5.69
CA GLU A 1 3.32 -4.77 -4.97
C GLU A 1 4.61 -3.95 -5.06
N PRO A 2 5.37 -3.80 -3.95
CA PRO A 2 6.70 -3.18 -3.96
C PRO A 2 7.65 -3.89 -4.94
N GLY A 3 8.51 -3.12 -5.61
CA GLY A 3 9.37 -3.60 -6.70
C GLY A 3 8.66 -3.72 -8.07
N SER A 4 7.33 -3.84 -8.11
CA SER A 4 6.56 -3.92 -9.36
C SER A 4 5.89 -2.59 -9.74
N GLU A 5 5.36 -1.85 -8.76
CA GLU A 5 4.67 -0.57 -8.95
C GLU A 5 5.45 0.61 -8.35
N ILE A 6 6.37 0.33 -7.43
CA ILE A 6 7.15 1.34 -6.73
C ILE A 6 8.53 0.77 -6.46
N LEU A 7 9.56 1.58 -6.65
CA LEU A 7 10.93 1.19 -6.33
C LEU A 7 11.17 1.45 -4.84
N LEU A 8 11.65 0.43 -4.13
CA LEU A 8 12.12 0.57 -2.76
C LEU A 8 13.63 0.82 -2.79
N ALA A 9 14.07 1.81 -2.05
CA ALA A 9 15.48 2.07 -1.82
C ALA A 9 15.73 2.12 -0.30
N HIS A 10 16.62 1.26 0.18
CA HIS A 10 17.00 1.14 1.58
C HIS A 10 18.31 1.89 1.86
N ASP A 11 19.13 2.05 0.83
CA ASP A 11 20.38 2.81 0.87
C ASP A 11 20.59 3.64 -0.40
N THR A 12 21.78 4.23 -0.52
CA THR A 12 22.12 5.09 -1.65
C THR A 12 22.42 4.29 -2.93
N ASP A 13 22.94 3.07 -2.79
CA ASP A 13 23.28 2.23 -3.94
C ASP A 13 22.00 1.76 -4.65
N ASP A 14 20.93 1.47 -3.90
CA ASP A 14 19.60 1.20 -4.45
C ASP A 14 19.09 2.36 -5.31
N VAL A 15 19.30 3.61 -4.87
CA VAL A 15 18.88 4.80 -5.63
C VAL A 15 19.70 4.95 -6.90
N VAL A 16 21.02 4.75 -6.84
CA VAL A 16 21.90 4.83 -8.01
C VAL A 16 21.52 3.74 -9.03
N ALA A 17 21.25 2.52 -8.57
CA ALA A 17 20.78 1.43 -9.41
C ALA A 17 19.42 1.75 -10.07
N ALA A 18 18.49 2.32 -9.31
CA ALA A 18 17.18 2.75 -9.82
C ALA A 18 17.30 3.83 -10.91
N LEU A 19 18.21 4.80 -10.75
CA LEU A 19 18.46 5.85 -11.75
C LEU A 19 19.10 5.30 -13.04
N ALA A 20 19.80 4.17 -12.96
CA ALA A 20 20.42 3.51 -14.11
C ALA A 20 19.46 2.60 -14.89
N LEU A 21 18.22 2.40 -14.41
CA LEU A 21 17.26 1.52 -15.08
C LEU A 21 16.91 2.00 -16.49
N PRO A 22 16.68 1.07 -17.44
CA PRO A 22 16.20 1.42 -18.77
C PRO A 22 14.84 2.12 -18.72
N ALA A 23 14.63 3.11 -19.59
CA ALA A 23 13.39 3.86 -19.64
C ALA A 23 12.12 2.98 -19.82
N GLY A 24 12.23 1.87 -20.56
CA GLY A 24 11.12 0.92 -20.73
C GLY A 24 10.72 0.20 -19.44
N GLU A 25 11.67 -0.06 -18.56
CA GLU A 25 11.40 -0.68 -17.26
C GLU A 25 10.72 0.32 -16.31
N LEU A 26 11.20 1.57 -16.31
CA LEU A 26 10.57 2.67 -15.56
C LEU A 26 9.13 2.93 -16.03
N ASP A 27 8.88 2.91 -17.35
CA ASP A 27 7.53 3.14 -17.88
C ASP A 27 6.57 1.99 -17.55
N ALA A 28 7.07 0.75 -17.52
CA ALA A 28 6.29 -0.40 -17.08
C ALA A 28 5.87 -0.28 -15.60
N ILE A 29 6.81 0.12 -14.73
CA ILE A 29 6.53 0.38 -13.30
C ILE A 29 5.48 1.48 -13.16
N LYS A 30 5.70 2.62 -13.83
CA LYS A 30 4.77 3.77 -13.82
C LYS A 30 3.36 3.37 -14.25
N THR A 31 3.24 2.58 -15.31
CA THR A 31 1.94 2.14 -15.84
C THR A 31 1.20 1.29 -14.83
N ARG A 32 1.85 0.30 -14.23
CA ARG A 32 1.26 -0.54 -13.18
C ARG A 32 0.85 0.27 -11.96
N ALA A 33 1.72 1.17 -11.50
CA ALA A 33 1.46 2.04 -10.36
C ALA A 33 0.21 2.91 -10.60
N ARG A 34 0.15 3.54 -11.78
CA ARG A 34 -0.99 4.39 -12.16
C ARG A 34 -2.28 3.59 -12.24
N GLN A 35 -2.26 2.42 -12.87
CA GLN A 35 -3.45 1.58 -13.01
C GLN A 35 -4.02 1.24 -11.64
N ARG A 36 -3.18 0.76 -10.72
CA ARG A 36 -3.61 0.43 -9.36
C ARG A 36 -4.15 1.63 -8.60
N VAL A 37 -3.51 2.79 -8.70
CA VAL A 37 -4.00 4.03 -8.07
C VAL A 37 -5.40 4.38 -8.56
N LEU A 38 -5.65 4.27 -9.86
CA LEU A 38 -6.96 4.57 -10.43
C LEU A 38 -8.04 3.54 -10.04
N ASP A 39 -7.66 2.27 -9.92
CA ASP A 39 -8.57 1.20 -9.52
C ASP A 39 -8.91 1.26 -8.02
N GLU A 40 -7.90 1.55 -7.19
CA GLU A 40 -8.03 1.50 -5.73
C GLU A 40 -8.51 2.81 -5.11
N HIS A 41 -8.14 3.97 -5.67
CA HIS A 41 -8.50 5.27 -5.11
C HIS A 41 -9.76 5.87 -5.71
N THR A 42 -10.76 5.02 -5.97
CA THR A 42 -12.13 5.48 -6.26
C THR A 42 -12.89 5.73 -4.94
N SER A 43 -13.86 6.64 -4.97
CA SER A 43 -14.74 6.87 -3.82
C SER A 43 -15.51 5.60 -3.42
N GLY A 44 -15.93 4.79 -4.40
CA GLY A 44 -16.63 3.52 -4.16
C GLY A 44 -15.76 2.50 -3.41
N ARG A 45 -14.49 2.34 -3.82
CA ARG A 45 -13.56 1.41 -3.14
C ARG A 45 -13.25 1.86 -1.72
N ARG A 46 -13.03 3.17 -1.52
CA ARG A 46 -12.81 3.75 -0.18
C ARG A 46 -14.03 3.58 0.74
N ALA A 47 -15.24 3.72 0.21
CA ALA A 47 -16.47 3.51 0.99
C ALA A 47 -16.61 2.05 1.42
N ALA A 48 -16.40 1.10 0.50
CA ALA A 48 -16.45 -0.32 0.83
C ALA A 48 -15.38 -0.75 1.86
N GLU A 49 -14.17 -0.19 1.77
CA GLU A 49 -13.10 -0.41 2.75
C GLU A 49 -13.47 0.15 4.14
N LEU A 50 -14.06 1.35 4.19
CA LEU A 50 -14.56 1.93 5.43
C LEU A 50 -15.65 1.08 6.07
N ASP A 51 -16.63 0.62 5.28
CA ASP A 51 -17.70 -0.26 5.76
C ASP A 51 -17.13 -1.54 6.36
N GLN A 52 -16.12 -2.13 5.73
CA GLN A 52 -15.44 -3.32 6.25
C GLN A 52 -14.75 -3.04 7.58
N ILE A 53 -13.97 -1.96 7.68
CA ILE A 53 -13.25 -1.58 8.92
C ILE A 53 -14.23 -1.34 10.06
N LEU A 54 -15.33 -0.63 9.80
CA LEU A 54 -16.36 -0.37 10.82
C LEU A 54 -17.01 -1.67 11.29
N ASN A 55 -17.39 -2.55 10.36
CA ASN A 55 -17.97 -3.85 10.71
C ASN A 55 -16.99 -4.68 11.54
N ASP A 56 -15.72 -4.77 11.15
CA ASP A 56 -14.70 -5.51 11.91
C ASP A 56 -14.50 -4.93 13.32
N ALA A 57 -14.51 -3.60 13.45
CA ALA A 57 -14.41 -2.92 14.74
C ALA A 57 -15.63 -3.18 15.63
N PHE A 58 -16.84 -3.20 15.07
CA PHE A 58 -18.06 -3.52 15.82
C PHE A 58 -18.13 -4.99 16.25
N GLN A 59 -17.57 -5.91 15.46
CA GLN A 59 -17.50 -7.34 15.81
C GLN A 59 -16.45 -7.60 16.91
N ARG A 60 -15.39 -6.79 16.99
CA ARG A 60 -14.48 -6.75 18.15
C ARG A 60 -15.15 -6.01 19.31
N SER A 61 -16.11 -6.64 19.98
CA SER A 61 -16.65 -6.13 21.24
C SER A 61 -15.54 -5.99 22.31
N PRO A 62 -15.58 -4.95 23.17
CA PRO A 62 -14.64 -4.75 24.26
C PRO A 62 -14.92 -5.78 25.37
N GLY A 63 -14.24 -6.91 25.32
CA GLY A 63 -14.36 -7.98 26.32
C GLY A 63 -13.04 -8.51 26.86
N GLU A 64 -11.90 -8.17 26.25
CA GLU A 64 -10.59 -8.51 26.79
C GLU A 64 -10.11 -7.35 27.68
N PRO A 65 -9.96 -7.54 29.01
CA PRO A 65 -9.29 -6.54 29.81
C PRO A 65 -7.86 -6.42 29.28
N MET A 66 -7.47 -5.22 28.83
CA MET A 66 -6.07 -4.87 28.63
C MET A 66 -5.36 -5.09 29.97
N MET A 67 -4.69 -6.23 30.11
CA MET A 67 -3.85 -6.51 31.26
C MET A 67 -2.65 -5.58 31.15
N GLU A 68 -2.68 -4.51 31.95
CA GLU A 68 -1.56 -3.62 32.17
C GLU A 68 -0.41 -4.48 32.73
N ALA A 69 0.65 -4.66 31.93
CA ALA A 69 1.86 -5.34 32.38
C ALA A 69 2.64 -4.37 33.29
N VAL A 70 2.66 -4.68 34.58
CA VAL A 70 3.56 -4.08 35.59
C VAL A 70 4.95 -4.68 35.47
#